data_AF-A0A7C0Y527-F1
#
_entry.id   AF-A0A7C0Y527-F1
#
_cell.length_a   1.000
_cell.length_b   1.000
_cell.length_c   1.000
_cell.angle_alpha   90.00
_cell.angle_beta   90.00
_cell.angle_gamma   90.00
#
_symmetry.space_group_name_H-M   'P 1'
#
loop_
_entity.id
_entity.type
_entity.pdbx_description
1 polymer ?
#
loop_
_entity_poly.entity_id
_entity_poly.type
_entity_poly.pdbx_seq_one_letter_code
_entity_poly.pdbx_strand_id
1 'polypeptide(L)'
;MRAAIFPKVIVDDWIVKGGPWVDVRSYDSLANAVSAIGSSNVTLFIPNTQTVSSDLTIPENITLYFLYPGKITVNSGCTLTINGGIIASLYQIFDGDGTITGNPKIEAVYPEWFGAKGDEVTDDAKAFHKCISFIKNAIYNKIILQKTTYLVTSYQTSNYILYIDFPVIIEGNGAILKKGQDGYCLVIEGTDTNYLDFVEISNLEIDGNSKGLQCLTLNYIKKVNFKNIKAHNTATDDCISIARSEQVSLNNIEAYEAGSWPLFFHLVNDLRVEGFKGYNSTADIDVIDIKNCENVKLKNIIISNSARYGIRIRNSGLKTLKTLFIENVDITSDWDGISVIADQEDGTSSDIYSIMLLNISTKRIEVTGYSATPVRCVYVSNLKSEDWGGDYATAFKYSEIIKIENSYFDKGLYGICNAQNCKLVSVDGNVIKNVGEGSTINRPVISILNTEHLYVENNVVEGGSKTGYLVEDTSDTKIVPVIKNNKLFNVAELFNGDIYTTFSDGDTTPSVANKKYFKEANTSATSITTFDDGISGQEIVIIFTSDDGTGKSYTTIVHGSGIYLKGGTNVTPDTNTTMSFVYDGSNWYEL
;
A
#
# COMPACT_ATOMS: atom_id res chain seq x y z
N MET A 1 -51.96 19.56 -75.34
CA MET A 1 -51.04 19.09 -74.27
C MET A 1 -50.12 20.24 -73.91
N ARG A 2 -50.38 20.92 -72.77
CA ARG A 2 -49.51 21.99 -72.25
C ARG A 2 -48.45 21.34 -71.36
N ALA A 3 -47.18 21.56 -71.70
CA ALA A 3 -46.04 21.16 -70.88
C ALA A 3 -46.07 21.95 -69.56
N ALA A 4 -46.05 21.25 -68.43
CA ALA A 4 -45.89 21.86 -67.13
C ALA A 4 -44.44 22.29 -66.95
N ILE A 5 -44.21 23.60 -66.90
CA ILE A 5 -42.98 24.20 -66.42
C ILE A 5 -43.03 24.08 -64.88
N PHE A 6 -42.22 23.19 -64.31
CA PHE A 6 -41.99 23.23 -62.87
C PHE A 6 -41.07 24.42 -62.56
N PRO A 7 -41.43 25.31 -61.63
CA PRO A 7 -40.51 26.35 -61.20
C PRO A 7 -39.34 25.67 -60.46
N LYS A 8 -38.12 25.97 -60.92
CA LYS A 8 -36.89 25.68 -60.19
C LYS A 8 -36.91 26.51 -58.91
N VAL A 9 -37.37 25.92 -57.81
CA VAL A 9 -37.15 26.48 -56.47
C VAL A 9 -35.67 26.28 -56.18
N ILE A 10 -34.90 27.33 -56.40
CA ILE A 10 -33.56 27.46 -55.83
C ILE A 10 -33.78 27.71 -54.34
N VAL A 11 -33.61 26.67 -53.52
CA VAL A 11 -33.51 26.79 -52.06
C VAL A 11 -32.09 27.23 -51.73
N ASP A 12 -31.80 28.52 -51.91
CA ASP A 12 -30.48 29.09 -51.58
C ASP A 12 -30.37 29.57 -50.12
N ASP A 13 -31.45 29.60 -49.34
CA ASP A 13 -31.37 30.03 -47.93
C ASP A 13 -32.20 29.11 -47.03
N TRP A 14 -31.57 28.08 -46.48
CA TRP A 14 -32.01 27.45 -45.22
C TRP A 14 -31.42 28.19 -44.00
N ILE A 15 -30.77 29.34 -44.22
CA ILE A 15 -30.08 30.11 -43.18
C ILE A 15 -30.85 31.40 -42.94
N VAL A 16 -31.68 31.39 -41.89
CA VAL A 16 -32.39 32.60 -41.44
C VAL A 16 -31.39 33.47 -40.67
N LYS A 17 -30.97 34.61 -41.24
CA LYS A 17 -30.33 35.68 -40.46
C LYS A 17 -31.31 36.12 -39.36
N GLY A 18 -30.97 35.86 -38.09
CA GLY A 18 -31.80 36.19 -36.92
C GLY A 18 -32.57 35.03 -36.29
N GLY A 19 -32.36 33.78 -36.74
CA GLY A 19 -32.81 32.59 -36.00
C GLY A 19 -31.94 32.30 -34.76
N PRO A 20 -32.30 31.32 -33.90
CA PRO A 20 -31.44 30.92 -32.77
C PRO A 20 -30.15 30.21 -33.21
N TRP A 21 -29.96 30.04 -34.52
CA TRP A 21 -28.75 29.56 -35.16
C TRP A 21 -28.37 30.43 -36.36
N VAL A 22 -27.07 30.48 -36.65
CA VAL A 22 -26.46 31.22 -37.77
C VAL A 22 -25.42 30.32 -38.43
N ASP A 23 -25.27 30.37 -39.75
CA ASP A 23 -24.21 29.65 -40.48
C ASP A 23 -23.06 30.59 -40.83
N VAL A 24 -21.82 30.21 -40.51
CA VAL A 24 -20.64 31.05 -40.77
C VAL A 24 -20.42 31.31 -42.26
N ARG A 25 -20.92 30.44 -43.16
CA ARG A 25 -20.79 30.61 -44.63
C ARG A 25 -21.56 31.83 -45.16
N SER A 26 -22.49 32.38 -44.37
CA SER A 26 -23.21 33.61 -44.72
C SER A 26 -22.39 34.89 -44.50
N TYR A 27 -21.12 34.77 -44.10
CA TYR A 27 -20.20 35.87 -43.79
C TYR A 27 -18.84 35.62 -44.45
N ASP A 28 -18.10 36.70 -44.76
CA ASP A 28 -16.76 36.59 -45.37
C ASP A 28 -15.71 36.00 -44.42
N SER A 29 -15.95 36.04 -43.10
CA SER A 29 -15.04 35.53 -42.08
C SER A 29 -15.77 35.18 -40.79
N LEU A 30 -15.13 34.36 -39.96
CA LEU A 30 -15.60 34.06 -38.60
C LEU A 30 -15.76 35.34 -37.76
N ALA A 31 -14.83 36.30 -37.90
CA ALA A 31 -14.90 37.58 -37.20
C ALA A 31 -16.14 38.41 -37.60
N ASN A 32 -16.48 38.41 -38.90
CA ASN A 32 -17.69 39.08 -39.40
C ASN A 32 -18.96 38.41 -38.87
N ALA A 33 -18.99 37.07 -38.79
CA ALA A 33 -20.10 36.34 -38.20
C ALA A 33 -20.30 36.68 -36.71
N VAL A 34 -19.21 36.68 -35.93
CA VAL A 34 -19.23 37.04 -34.50
C VAL A 34 -19.71 38.48 -34.30
N SER A 35 -19.20 39.43 -35.08
CA SER A 35 -19.62 40.83 -35.01
C SER A 35 -21.10 41.01 -35.34
N ALA A 36 -21.62 40.29 -36.34
CA ALA A 36 -23.01 40.38 -36.75
C ALA A 36 -24.00 39.78 -35.74
N ILE A 37 -23.60 38.73 -35.00
CA ILE A 37 -24.41 38.14 -33.93
C ILE A 37 -24.61 39.13 -32.77
N GLY A 38 -23.58 39.92 -32.45
CA GLY A 38 -23.62 40.90 -31.37
C GLY A 38 -23.93 40.26 -30.02
N SER A 39 -24.91 40.80 -29.30
CA SER A 39 -25.34 40.32 -27.98
C SER A 39 -26.39 39.21 -28.00
N SER A 40 -26.77 38.71 -29.18
CA SER A 40 -27.81 37.67 -29.30
C SER A 40 -27.28 36.30 -28.87
N ASN A 41 -28.09 35.52 -28.15
CA ASN A 41 -27.75 34.13 -27.83
C ASN A 41 -27.97 33.24 -29.06
N VAL A 42 -26.89 32.72 -29.65
CA VAL A 42 -26.92 32.05 -30.96
C VAL A 42 -26.00 30.84 -31.00
N THR A 43 -26.43 29.79 -31.71
CA THR A 43 -25.55 28.71 -32.15
C THR A 43 -24.96 29.03 -33.53
N LEU A 44 -23.64 29.17 -33.63
CA LEU A 44 -22.92 29.42 -34.88
C LEU A 44 -22.43 28.10 -35.48
N PHE A 45 -22.99 27.70 -36.62
CA PHE A 45 -22.56 26.52 -37.37
C PHE A 45 -21.25 26.76 -38.10
N ILE A 46 -20.31 25.82 -37.96
CA ILE A 46 -18.99 25.79 -38.62
C ILE A 46 -18.91 24.54 -39.50
N PRO A 47 -19.40 24.58 -40.77
CA PRO A 47 -19.43 23.42 -41.66
C PRO A 47 -18.19 23.29 -42.56
N ASN A 48 -17.31 24.29 -42.59
CA ASN A 48 -16.08 24.31 -43.38
C ASN A 48 -14.93 24.98 -42.59
N THR A 49 -13.74 25.00 -43.15
CA THR A 49 -12.57 25.63 -42.51
C THR A 49 -12.76 27.14 -42.41
N GLN A 50 -12.53 27.68 -41.22
CA GLN A 50 -12.51 29.11 -40.92
C GLN A 50 -11.11 29.51 -40.44
N THR A 51 -10.58 30.62 -40.93
CA THR A 51 -9.23 31.09 -40.57
C THR A 51 -9.31 32.27 -39.63
N VAL A 52 -8.54 32.22 -38.54
CA VAL A 52 -8.31 33.33 -37.61
C VAL A 52 -6.94 33.92 -37.94
N SER A 53 -6.95 35.06 -38.65
CA SER A 53 -5.75 35.78 -39.10
C SER A 53 -5.36 36.98 -38.22
N SER A 54 -6.16 37.25 -37.19
CA SER A 54 -5.93 38.25 -36.13
C SER A 54 -6.65 37.77 -34.88
N ASP A 55 -6.27 38.28 -33.71
CA ASP A 55 -6.91 37.91 -32.44
C ASP A 55 -8.45 38.06 -32.51
N LEU A 56 -9.15 37.04 -32.01
CA LEU A 56 -10.60 36.96 -32.04
C LEU A 56 -11.15 36.37 -30.74
N THR A 57 -12.21 36.97 -30.23
CA THR A 57 -12.95 36.46 -29.07
C THR A 57 -14.32 35.97 -29.49
N ILE A 58 -14.64 34.72 -29.16
CA ILE A 58 -15.97 34.14 -29.20
C ILE A 58 -16.62 34.36 -27.83
N PRO A 59 -17.59 35.29 -27.71
CA PRO A 59 -18.20 35.63 -26.43
C PRO A 59 -19.12 34.52 -25.91
N GLU A 60 -19.49 34.62 -24.63
CA GLU A 60 -20.29 33.62 -23.91
C GLU A 60 -21.67 33.33 -24.49
N ASN A 61 -22.25 34.26 -25.27
CA ASN A 61 -23.55 34.14 -25.91
C ASN A 61 -23.52 33.32 -27.21
N ILE A 62 -22.35 32.96 -27.72
CA ILE A 62 -22.19 32.19 -28.96
C ILE A 62 -21.79 30.75 -28.63
N THR A 63 -22.58 29.77 -29.09
CA THR A 63 -22.18 28.36 -29.08
C THR A 63 -21.63 27.98 -30.45
N LEU A 64 -20.38 27.51 -30.53
CA LEU A 64 -19.81 26.99 -31.77
C LEU A 64 -20.31 25.56 -31.98
N TYR A 65 -20.93 25.28 -33.12
CA TYR A 65 -21.29 23.92 -33.51
C TYR A 65 -20.57 23.52 -34.79
N PHE A 66 -19.59 22.64 -34.63
CA PHE A 66 -18.77 22.11 -35.70
C PHE A 66 -19.49 20.96 -36.41
N LEU A 67 -19.65 21.09 -37.72
CA LEU A 67 -20.19 20.05 -38.60
C LEU A 67 -19.04 19.53 -39.45
N TYR A 68 -18.84 18.21 -39.49
CA TYR A 68 -17.74 17.63 -40.26
C TYR A 68 -17.79 18.06 -41.74
N PRO A 69 -16.69 18.53 -42.34
CA PRO A 69 -15.30 18.59 -41.84
C PRO A 69 -14.87 19.97 -41.29
N GLY A 70 -15.81 20.82 -40.87
CA GLY A 70 -15.56 22.17 -40.41
C GLY A 70 -14.63 22.25 -39.20
N LYS A 71 -13.73 23.23 -39.24
CA LYS A 71 -12.67 23.47 -38.25
C LYS A 71 -12.27 24.95 -38.23
N ILE A 72 -11.61 25.39 -37.16
CA ILE A 72 -10.98 26.71 -37.09
C ILE A 72 -9.45 26.55 -37.11
N THR A 73 -8.81 27.20 -38.07
CA THR A 73 -7.35 27.29 -38.18
C THR A 73 -6.89 28.65 -37.64
N VAL A 74 -6.04 28.65 -36.62
CA VAL A 74 -5.50 29.87 -36.02
C VAL A 74 -4.07 30.09 -36.53
N ASN A 75 -3.84 31.23 -37.18
CA ASN A 75 -2.53 31.57 -37.71
C ASN A 75 -1.51 31.77 -36.57
N SER A 76 -0.23 31.50 -36.86
CA SER A 76 0.87 31.76 -35.93
C SER A 76 0.85 33.21 -35.44
N GLY A 77 1.01 33.40 -34.13
CA GLY A 77 0.97 34.72 -33.47
C GLY A 77 -0.44 35.29 -33.23
N CYS A 78 -1.51 34.60 -33.65
CA CYS A 78 -2.88 34.98 -33.35
C CYS A 78 -3.44 34.16 -32.18
N THR A 79 -4.43 34.73 -31.48
CA THR A 79 -5.14 34.09 -30.36
C THR A 79 -6.63 34.02 -30.63
N LEU A 80 -7.21 32.82 -30.51
CA LEU A 80 -8.65 32.60 -30.46
C LEU A 80 -9.07 32.39 -28.99
N THR A 81 -9.82 33.34 -28.44
CA THR A 81 -10.39 33.24 -27.08
C THR A 81 -11.83 32.75 -27.15
N ILE A 82 -12.16 31.62 -26.53
CA ILE A 82 -13.51 31.03 -26.56
C ILE A 82 -14.10 31.03 -25.16
N ASN A 83 -15.15 31.81 -24.95
CA ASN A 83 -15.93 31.84 -23.71
C ASN A 83 -17.33 31.22 -23.87
N GLY A 84 -17.68 30.88 -25.11
CA GLY A 84 -18.94 30.24 -25.48
C GLY A 84 -18.95 28.72 -25.30
N GLY A 85 -20.07 28.08 -25.66
CA GLY A 85 -20.18 26.63 -25.73
C GLY A 85 -19.52 26.05 -26.99
N ILE A 86 -19.17 24.77 -26.95
CA ILE A 86 -18.68 24.01 -28.11
C ILE A 86 -19.48 22.73 -28.25
N ILE A 87 -20.00 22.48 -29.44
CA ILE A 87 -20.63 21.23 -29.84
C ILE A 87 -19.82 20.69 -31.02
N ALA A 88 -19.24 19.51 -30.86
CA ALA A 88 -18.44 18.86 -31.90
C ALA A 88 -18.45 17.34 -31.72
N SER A 89 -18.30 16.62 -32.84
CA SER A 89 -17.95 15.20 -32.82
C SER A 89 -16.44 15.02 -32.58
N LEU A 90 -16.00 13.76 -32.50
CA LEU A 90 -14.60 13.40 -32.21
C LEU A 90 -13.72 13.47 -33.46
N TYR A 91 -13.45 14.68 -33.94
CA TYR A 91 -12.49 14.95 -35.01
C TYR A 91 -11.81 16.31 -34.78
N GLN A 92 -10.75 16.59 -35.55
CA GLN A 92 -10.00 17.83 -35.42
C GLN A 92 -10.85 19.05 -35.80
N ILE A 93 -11.21 19.85 -34.80
CA ILE A 93 -11.95 21.11 -34.94
C ILE A 93 -11.05 22.33 -34.79
N PHE A 94 -9.83 22.15 -34.28
CA PHE A 94 -8.84 23.19 -34.08
C PHE A 94 -7.52 22.84 -34.75
N ASP A 95 -6.96 23.79 -35.49
CA ASP A 95 -5.75 23.61 -36.28
C ASP A 95 -4.89 24.89 -36.32
N GLY A 96 -3.68 24.80 -36.88
CA GLY A 96 -2.74 25.91 -36.97
C GLY A 96 -1.83 26.05 -35.75
N ASP A 97 -0.90 27.00 -35.79
CA ASP A 97 0.14 27.21 -34.78
C ASP A 97 -0.17 28.38 -33.82
N GLY A 98 -1.31 29.04 -33.99
CA GLY A 98 -1.79 30.05 -33.05
C GLY A 98 -2.30 29.47 -31.72
N THR A 99 -2.65 30.36 -30.81
CA THR A 99 -3.10 30.02 -29.46
C THR A 99 -4.62 29.92 -29.41
N ILE A 100 -5.13 28.92 -28.69
CA ILE A 100 -6.56 28.79 -28.40
C ILE A 100 -6.71 28.75 -26.88
N THR A 101 -7.54 29.63 -26.34
CA THR A 101 -7.68 29.86 -24.89
C THR A 101 -9.10 30.31 -24.56
N GLY A 102 -9.36 30.68 -23.31
CA GLY A 102 -10.64 31.21 -22.82
C GLY A 102 -11.25 30.34 -21.72
N ASN A 103 -12.51 30.62 -21.41
CA ASN A 103 -13.30 29.91 -20.41
C ASN A 103 -14.48 29.20 -21.10
N PRO A 104 -14.23 28.14 -21.88
CA PRO A 104 -15.26 27.50 -22.68
C PRO A 104 -16.33 26.84 -21.79
N LYS A 105 -17.60 26.96 -22.19
CA LYS A 105 -18.75 26.34 -21.52
C LYS A 105 -18.92 24.91 -22.03
N ILE A 106 -18.01 24.03 -21.62
CA ILE A 106 -17.95 22.62 -22.02
C ILE A 106 -17.83 21.71 -20.80
N GLU A 107 -18.37 20.50 -20.92
CA GLU A 107 -18.26 19.47 -19.87
C GLU A 107 -16.89 18.74 -19.91
N ALA A 108 -16.29 18.64 -21.09
CA ALA A 108 -14.99 18.01 -21.30
C ALA A 108 -14.32 18.48 -22.59
N VAL A 109 -13.01 18.29 -22.66
CA VAL A 109 -12.19 18.46 -23.87
C VAL A 109 -11.62 17.11 -24.32
N TYR A 110 -11.31 17.01 -25.62
CA TYR A 110 -10.78 15.81 -26.26
C TYR A 110 -9.48 16.15 -27.00
N PRO A 111 -8.40 15.35 -26.88
CA PRO A 111 -7.18 15.55 -27.68
C PRO A 111 -7.44 15.53 -29.20
N GLU A 112 -8.45 14.80 -29.66
CA GLU A 112 -8.81 14.71 -31.09
C GLU A 112 -9.27 16.04 -31.65
N TRP A 113 -9.86 16.93 -30.84
CA TRP A 113 -10.21 18.28 -31.26
C TRP A 113 -8.98 19.07 -31.73
N PHE A 114 -7.79 18.70 -31.26
CA PHE A 114 -6.49 19.31 -31.59
C PHE A 114 -5.63 18.45 -32.53
N GLY A 115 -6.17 17.33 -33.03
CA GLY A 115 -5.54 16.53 -34.06
C GLY A 115 -4.92 15.21 -33.59
N ALA A 116 -5.10 14.81 -32.32
CA ALA A 116 -4.66 13.50 -31.86
C ALA A 116 -5.30 12.39 -32.71
N LYS A 117 -4.53 11.35 -33.05
CA LYS A 117 -4.95 10.22 -33.87
C LYS A 117 -5.19 8.97 -33.05
N GLY A 118 -4.36 8.73 -32.04
CA GLY A 118 -4.44 7.53 -31.24
C GLY A 118 -4.19 6.25 -32.04
N ASP A 119 -3.35 6.31 -33.08
CA ASP A 119 -3.08 5.21 -34.00
C ASP A 119 -1.76 4.46 -33.69
N GLU A 120 -1.18 4.69 -32.50
CA GLU A 120 0.11 4.18 -32.03
C GLU A 120 1.34 4.60 -32.88
N VAL A 121 1.14 5.38 -33.95
CA VAL A 121 2.20 5.75 -34.90
C VAL A 121 2.43 7.26 -34.91
N THR A 122 1.34 8.03 -34.92
CA THR A 122 1.37 9.49 -34.88
C THR A 122 1.76 9.95 -33.49
N ASP A 123 2.73 10.85 -33.40
CA ASP A 123 3.05 11.53 -32.15
C ASP A 123 1.94 12.52 -31.79
N ASP A 124 1.13 12.15 -30.80
CA ASP A 124 -0.04 12.88 -30.36
C ASP A 124 0.30 13.94 -29.29
N ALA A 125 1.56 14.02 -28.84
CA ALA A 125 1.93 14.91 -27.75
C ALA A 125 1.57 16.38 -28.03
N LYS A 126 1.77 16.90 -29.24
CA LYS A 126 1.40 18.29 -29.59
C LYS A 126 -0.11 18.53 -29.41
N ALA A 127 -0.95 17.56 -29.76
CA ALA A 127 -2.39 17.66 -29.59
C ALA A 127 -2.80 17.63 -28.11
N PHE A 128 -2.17 16.76 -27.30
CA PHE A 128 -2.36 16.75 -25.85
C PHE A 128 -1.96 18.07 -25.20
N HIS A 129 -0.83 18.67 -25.55
CA HIS A 129 -0.41 19.95 -24.99
C HIS A 129 -1.40 21.07 -25.28
N LYS A 130 -1.93 21.14 -26.51
CA LYS A 130 -2.98 22.10 -26.87
C LYS A 130 -4.27 21.84 -26.08
N CYS A 131 -4.66 20.58 -25.93
CA CYS A 131 -5.81 20.17 -25.13
C CYS A 131 -5.67 20.59 -23.66
N ILE A 132 -4.52 20.31 -23.02
CA ILE A 132 -4.20 20.68 -21.64
C ILE A 132 -4.18 22.21 -21.48
N SER A 133 -3.55 22.94 -22.40
CA SER A 133 -3.47 24.40 -22.35
C SER A 133 -4.86 25.05 -22.46
N PHE A 134 -5.73 24.49 -23.31
CA PHE A 134 -7.08 25.01 -23.53
C PHE A 134 -7.99 24.81 -22.33
N ILE A 135 -7.90 23.66 -21.64
CA ILE A 135 -8.82 23.33 -20.55
C ILE A 135 -8.44 23.96 -19.21
N LYS A 136 -7.20 24.45 -19.04
CA LYS A 136 -6.69 24.99 -17.76
C LYS A 136 -7.62 25.99 -17.04
N ASN A 137 -8.43 26.73 -17.80
CA ASN A 137 -9.36 27.73 -17.26
C ASN A 137 -10.85 27.34 -17.38
N ALA A 138 -11.15 26.11 -17.78
CA ALA A 138 -12.53 25.64 -17.89
C ALA A 138 -13.12 25.34 -16.51
N ILE A 139 -14.45 25.27 -16.43
CA ILE A 139 -15.15 25.09 -15.15
C ILE A 139 -14.86 23.71 -14.54
N TYR A 140 -14.74 22.66 -15.37
CA TYR A 140 -14.63 21.27 -14.91
C TYR A 140 -13.25 20.65 -15.02
N ASN A 141 -12.29 21.29 -15.71
CA ASN A 141 -10.95 20.76 -15.98
C ASN A 141 -10.91 19.28 -16.38
N LYS A 142 -11.88 18.85 -17.21
CA LYS A 142 -12.07 17.45 -17.57
C LYS A 142 -11.55 17.14 -18.97
N ILE A 143 -10.66 16.15 -19.06
CA ILE A 143 -10.14 15.59 -20.30
C ILE A 143 -10.73 14.19 -20.46
N ILE A 144 -11.30 13.90 -21.63
CA ILE A 144 -11.77 12.56 -21.99
C ILE A 144 -10.88 12.01 -23.11
N LEU A 145 -10.39 10.79 -22.92
CA LEU A 145 -9.64 10.04 -23.92
C LEU A 145 -10.54 8.98 -24.56
N GLN A 146 -10.22 8.62 -25.80
CA GLN A 146 -10.85 7.50 -26.48
C GLN A 146 -10.09 6.21 -26.20
N LYS A 147 -10.80 5.08 -26.29
CA LYS A 147 -10.22 3.75 -26.14
C LYS A 147 -9.32 3.41 -27.34
N THR A 148 -8.10 3.95 -27.32
CA THR A 148 -7.11 3.83 -28.38
C THR A 148 -5.70 4.04 -27.79
N THR A 149 -4.66 3.90 -28.62
CA THR A 149 -3.26 4.04 -28.18
C THR A 149 -2.65 5.34 -28.70
N TYR A 150 -2.35 6.28 -27.81
CA TYR A 150 -1.68 7.53 -28.13
C TYR A 150 -0.17 7.36 -27.93
N LEU A 151 0.59 7.42 -29.02
CA LEU A 151 2.04 7.54 -28.94
C LEU A 151 2.38 8.99 -28.55
N VAL A 152 3.13 9.16 -27.47
CA VAL A 152 3.50 10.49 -26.97
C VAL A 152 5.01 10.63 -26.82
N THR A 153 5.58 11.67 -27.44
CA THR A 153 6.99 12.08 -27.27
C THR A 153 7.09 13.48 -26.64
N SER A 154 8.26 13.90 -26.13
CA SER A 154 8.32 15.23 -25.50
C SER A 154 8.10 16.34 -26.52
N TYR A 155 7.31 17.31 -26.10
CA TYR A 155 7.28 18.60 -26.72
C TYR A 155 8.32 19.47 -25.99
N GLN A 156 9.48 19.73 -26.62
CA GLN A 156 10.64 20.50 -26.09
C GLN A 156 11.69 19.67 -25.30
N THR A 157 12.82 20.33 -24.97
CA THR A 157 14.02 19.77 -24.30
C THR A 157 13.82 19.40 -22.82
N SER A 158 12.58 19.23 -22.36
CA SER A 158 12.28 18.80 -20.99
C SER A 158 12.23 17.27 -20.92
N ASN A 159 12.41 16.73 -19.71
CA ASN A 159 12.19 15.31 -19.46
C ASN A 159 10.69 14.98 -19.32
N TYR A 160 9.77 15.93 -19.48
CA TYR A 160 8.33 15.74 -19.29
C TYR A 160 7.64 15.59 -20.65
N ILE A 161 6.92 14.49 -20.84
CA ILE A 161 6.13 14.28 -22.06
C ILE A 161 4.81 15.02 -21.94
N LEU A 162 4.03 14.79 -20.87
CA LEU A 162 2.82 15.55 -20.56
C LEU A 162 2.93 16.17 -19.17
N TYR A 163 2.56 17.45 -19.04
CA TYR A 163 2.69 18.21 -17.81
C TYR A 163 1.40 18.97 -17.49
N ILE A 164 0.91 18.83 -16.25
CA ILE A 164 -0.30 19.51 -15.75
C ILE A 164 0.00 20.13 -14.39
N ASP A 165 -0.27 21.43 -14.26
CA ASP A 165 -0.03 22.23 -13.05
C ASP A 165 -1.32 22.81 -12.45
N PHE A 166 -2.46 22.17 -12.72
CA PHE A 166 -3.78 22.58 -12.26
C PHE A 166 -4.64 21.36 -11.88
N PRO A 167 -5.68 21.52 -11.03
CA PRO A 167 -6.58 20.42 -10.68
C PRO A 167 -7.29 19.87 -11.92
N VAL A 168 -7.30 18.55 -12.10
CA VAL A 168 -7.75 17.92 -13.35
C VAL A 168 -8.51 16.61 -13.11
N ILE A 169 -9.47 16.33 -13.99
CA ILE A 169 -10.14 15.03 -14.13
C ILE A 169 -9.75 14.42 -15.48
N ILE A 170 -9.19 13.22 -15.48
CA ILE A 170 -8.86 12.45 -16.69
C ILE A 170 -9.70 11.18 -16.72
N GLU A 171 -10.56 11.07 -17.73
CA GLU A 171 -11.34 9.87 -18.01
C GLU A 171 -10.74 9.16 -19.23
N GLY A 172 -9.98 8.10 -18.98
CA GLY A 172 -9.22 7.40 -20.01
C GLY A 172 -10.05 6.50 -20.92
N ASN A 173 -11.22 6.01 -20.49
CA ASN A 173 -12.05 5.06 -21.24
C ASN A 173 -11.32 3.80 -21.77
N GLY A 174 -10.22 3.39 -21.14
CA GLY A 174 -9.36 2.31 -21.60
C GLY A 174 -8.33 2.74 -22.66
N ALA A 175 -8.04 4.04 -22.76
CA ALA A 175 -6.93 4.57 -23.53
C ALA A 175 -5.58 4.04 -23.01
N ILE A 176 -4.61 3.98 -23.92
CA ILE A 176 -3.21 3.70 -23.63
C ILE A 176 -2.39 4.95 -23.97
N LEU A 177 -1.67 5.50 -22.99
CA LEU A 177 -0.60 6.46 -23.24
C LEU A 177 0.71 5.69 -23.35
N LYS A 178 1.28 5.62 -24.56
CA LYS A 178 2.51 4.88 -24.83
C LYS A 178 3.68 5.83 -25.02
N LYS A 179 4.74 5.66 -24.25
CA LYS A 179 5.94 6.48 -24.38
C LYS A 179 6.65 6.22 -25.71
N GLY A 180 6.89 7.26 -26.49
CA GLY A 180 7.73 7.18 -27.68
C GLY A 180 9.22 7.44 -27.43
N GLN A 181 9.60 7.91 -26.25
CA GLN A 181 10.97 8.24 -25.86
C GLN A 181 11.18 8.20 -24.34
N ASP A 182 12.41 8.37 -23.89
CA ASP A 182 12.74 8.55 -22.47
C ASP A 182 12.16 9.86 -21.93
N GLY A 183 11.70 9.85 -20.67
CA GLY A 183 10.96 10.96 -20.07
C GLY A 183 9.89 10.48 -19.10
N TYR A 184 9.40 11.38 -18.25
CA TYR A 184 8.18 11.16 -17.46
C TYR A 184 6.98 11.23 -18.40
N CYS A 185 6.13 10.20 -18.46
CA CYS A 185 5.00 10.20 -19.40
C CYS A 185 3.93 11.23 -19.02
N LEU A 186 3.40 11.16 -17.80
CA LEU A 186 2.43 12.12 -17.28
C LEU A 186 2.87 12.62 -15.90
N VAL A 187 3.12 13.93 -15.81
CA VAL A 187 3.42 14.63 -14.56
C VAL A 187 2.27 15.55 -14.21
N ILE A 188 1.77 15.44 -12.98
CA ILE A 188 0.77 16.34 -12.42
C ILE A 188 1.31 16.85 -11.09
N GLU A 189 1.64 18.15 -11.03
CA GLU A 189 2.28 18.69 -9.83
C GLU A 189 1.80 20.10 -9.46
N GLY A 190 1.63 20.32 -8.15
CA GLY A 190 1.57 21.65 -7.57
C GLY A 190 2.95 22.12 -7.12
N THR A 191 2.98 23.04 -6.17
CA THR A 191 4.22 23.48 -5.50
C THR A 191 4.11 23.30 -4.00
N ASP A 192 5.25 23.38 -3.31
CA ASP A 192 5.35 23.35 -1.84
C ASP A 192 4.50 24.41 -1.13
N THR A 193 4.20 25.50 -1.83
CA THR A 193 3.41 26.64 -1.36
C THR A 193 1.99 26.68 -1.95
N ASN A 194 1.71 25.85 -2.96
CA ASN A 194 0.43 25.81 -3.65
C ASN A 194 0.11 24.38 -4.11
N TYR A 195 -0.48 23.60 -3.20
CA TYR A 195 -0.93 22.25 -3.53
C TYR A 195 -2.14 22.31 -4.46
N LEU A 196 -2.19 21.39 -5.43
CA LEU A 196 -3.40 21.21 -6.24
C LEU A 196 -4.52 20.63 -5.39
N ASP A 197 -5.73 21.15 -5.54
CA ASP A 197 -6.87 20.73 -4.70
C ASP A 197 -7.30 19.28 -4.95
N PHE A 198 -7.31 18.85 -6.22
CA PHE A 198 -7.67 17.47 -6.56
C PHE A 198 -7.02 17.02 -7.87
N VAL A 199 -6.79 15.71 -7.98
CA VAL A 199 -6.52 15.01 -9.23
C VAL A 199 -7.31 13.71 -9.25
N GLU A 200 -8.09 13.51 -10.31
CA GLU A 200 -8.84 12.28 -10.53
C GLU A 200 -8.47 11.65 -11.87
N ILE A 201 -8.10 10.37 -11.86
CA ILE A 201 -7.78 9.63 -13.08
C ILE A 201 -8.52 8.31 -13.05
N SER A 202 -9.18 7.95 -14.15
CA SER A 202 -9.88 6.67 -14.26
C SER A 202 -9.70 5.99 -15.60
N ASN A 203 -9.69 4.65 -15.58
CA ASN A 203 -9.69 3.78 -16.77
C ASN A 203 -8.57 4.14 -17.77
N LEU A 204 -7.33 4.22 -17.29
CA LEU A 204 -6.18 4.63 -18.10
C LEU A 204 -5.05 3.61 -17.98
N GLU A 205 -4.46 3.27 -19.11
CA GLU A 205 -3.21 2.52 -19.19
C GLU A 205 -2.08 3.44 -19.62
N ILE A 206 -0.91 3.28 -18.99
CA ILE A 206 0.31 4.01 -19.34
C ILE A 206 1.43 2.98 -19.55
N ASP A 207 1.80 2.80 -20.82
CA ASP A 207 2.86 1.88 -21.24
C ASP A 207 4.20 2.64 -21.29
N GLY A 208 5.08 2.24 -20.39
CA GLY A 208 6.43 2.73 -20.26
C GLY A 208 7.29 2.41 -21.49
N ASN A 209 6.91 1.42 -22.30
CA ASN A 209 7.55 1.01 -23.55
C ASN A 209 9.07 0.79 -23.42
N SER A 210 9.48 0.29 -22.26
CA SER A 210 10.89 0.12 -21.85
C SER A 210 11.71 1.40 -22.02
N LYS A 211 11.09 2.56 -21.80
CA LYS A 211 11.73 3.87 -21.77
C LYS A 211 12.05 4.28 -20.35
N GLY A 212 13.12 5.02 -20.16
CA GLY A 212 13.57 5.51 -18.84
C GLY A 212 12.61 6.52 -18.23
N LEU A 213 12.68 6.69 -16.91
CA LEU A 213 11.78 7.51 -16.08
C LEU A 213 10.33 7.00 -16.01
N GLN A 214 9.54 7.61 -15.13
CA GLN A 214 8.26 7.12 -14.64
C GLN A 214 7.13 7.20 -15.67
N CYS A 215 6.12 6.34 -15.53
CA CYS A 215 4.87 6.45 -16.26
C CYS A 215 4.00 7.59 -15.70
N LEU A 216 3.82 7.63 -14.38
CA LEU A 216 2.94 8.60 -13.73
C LEU A 216 3.58 9.19 -12.48
N THR A 217 3.71 10.51 -12.44
CA THR A 217 4.31 11.23 -11.32
C THR A 217 3.35 12.29 -10.78
N LEU A 218 3.09 12.23 -9.48
CA LEU A 218 2.21 13.15 -8.76
C LEU A 218 2.94 13.81 -7.59
N ASN A 219 2.89 15.14 -7.48
CA ASN A 219 3.51 15.89 -6.40
C ASN A 219 2.64 17.04 -5.91
N TYR A 220 2.60 17.28 -4.58
CA TYR A 220 1.92 18.45 -3.99
C TYR A 220 0.42 18.50 -4.31
N ILE A 221 -0.32 17.42 -4.01
CA ILE A 221 -1.76 17.32 -4.27
C ILE A 221 -2.51 17.02 -2.96
N LYS A 222 -3.59 17.74 -2.68
CA LYS A 222 -4.40 17.55 -1.45
C LYS A 222 -5.32 16.34 -1.49
N LYS A 223 -5.77 15.94 -2.68
CA LYS A 223 -6.69 14.81 -2.87
C LYS A 223 -6.39 14.10 -4.19
N VAL A 224 -6.03 12.83 -4.12
CA VAL A 224 -5.77 11.99 -5.30
C VAL A 224 -6.76 10.84 -5.32
N ASN A 225 -7.54 10.70 -6.40
CA ASN A 225 -8.47 9.57 -6.56
C ASN A 225 -8.20 8.85 -7.88
N PHE A 226 -7.60 7.66 -7.81
CA PHE A 226 -7.36 6.82 -8.99
C PHE A 226 -8.27 5.60 -8.99
N LYS A 227 -8.76 5.24 -10.18
CA LYS A 227 -9.59 4.06 -10.37
C LYS A 227 -9.24 3.34 -11.67
N ASN A 228 -8.97 2.03 -11.61
CA ASN A 228 -8.71 1.23 -12.83
C ASN A 228 -7.53 1.80 -13.62
N ILE A 229 -6.37 1.94 -12.97
CA ILE A 229 -5.15 2.43 -13.61
C ILE A 229 -4.18 1.29 -13.81
N LYS A 230 -3.57 1.23 -14.98
CA LYS A 230 -2.52 0.28 -15.32
C LYS A 230 -1.25 1.03 -15.73
N ALA A 231 -0.12 0.72 -15.13
CA ALA A 231 1.16 1.35 -15.49
C ALA A 231 2.28 0.30 -15.49
N HIS A 232 3.04 0.20 -16.57
CA HIS A 232 4.02 -0.89 -16.70
C HIS A 232 5.19 -0.55 -17.63
N ASN A 233 6.18 -1.44 -17.71
CA ASN A 233 7.29 -1.43 -18.68
C ASN A 233 8.19 -0.19 -18.61
N THR A 234 8.59 0.28 -17.42
CA THR A 234 9.59 1.36 -17.30
C THR A 234 11.00 0.77 -17.27
N ALA A 235 11.99 1.43 -17.89
CA ALA A 235 13.35 0.87 -17.98
C ALA A 235 14.20 1.08 -16.72
N THR A 236 14.07 2.23 -16.06
CA THR A 236 15.00 2.66 -14.99
C THR A 236 14.34 3.06 -13.69
N ASP A 237 13.04 3.36 -13.72
CA ASP A 237 12.34 4.06 -12.64
C ASP A 237 10.99 3.43 -12.35
N ASP A 238 10.22 4.09 -11.51
CA ASP A 238 8.94 3.62 -11.01
C ASP A 238 7.85 3.62 -12.09
N CYS A 239 6.84 2.77 -11.96
CA CYS A 239 5.65 2.93 -12.79
C CYS A 239 4.83 4.12 -12.29
N ILE A 240 4.43 4.11 -11.01
CA ILE A 240 3.65 5.18 -10.39
C ILE A 240 4.40 5.72 -9.17
N SER A 241 4.63 7.03 -9.16
CA SER A 241 5.28 7.77 -8.08
C SER A 241 4.35 8.86 -7.57
N ILE A 242 3.99 8.80 -6.28
CA ILE A 242 3.15 9.82 -5.63
C ILE A 242 3.88 10.35 -4.40
N ALA A 243 4.18 11.64 -4.39
CA ALA A 243 4.87 12.24 -3.26
C ALA A 243 4.27 13.55 -2.77
N ARG A 244 4.58 13.89 -1.52
CA ARG A 244 4.20 15.16 -0.84
C ARG A 244 2.74 15.50 -1.07
N SER A 245 1.87 14.53 -0.82
CA SER A 245 0.44 14.62 -1.13
C SER A 245 -0.40 14.15 0.05
N GLU A 246 -1.67 14.49 0.03
CA GLU A 246 -2.63 14.18 1.09
C GLU A 246 -3.83 13.42 0.51
N GLN A 247 -4.51 12.65 1.36
CA GLN A 247 -5.75 11.94 1.03
C GLN A 247 -5.65 11.17 -0.29
N VAL A 248 -4.62 10.32 -0.42
CA VAL A 248 -4.34 9.55 -1.63
C VAL A 248 -5.12 8.25 -1.59
N SER A 249 -6.07 8.08 -2.50
CA SER A 249 -6.90 6.89 -2.63
C SER A 249 -6.73 6.25 -4.00
N LEU A 250 -6.18 5.03 -4.01
CA LEU A 250 -5.99 4.24 -5.22
C LEU A 250 -6.88 2.99 -5.17
N ASN A 251 -7.70 2.78 -6.20
CA ASN A 251 -8.60 1.64 -6.30
C ASN A 251 -8.40 0.89 -7.61
N ASN A 252 -8.23 -0.43 -7.53
CA ASN A 252 -8.03 -1.30 -8.68
C ASN A 252 -6.85 -0.85 -9.56
N ILE A 253 -5.63 -1.00 -9.03
CA ILE A 253 -4.40 -0.59 -9.70
C ILE A 253 -3.60 -1.81 -10.11
N GLU A 254 -3.08 -1.78 -11.34
CA GLU A 254 -2.13 -2.76 -11.84
C GLU A 254 -0.80 -2.05 -12.14
N ALA A 255 0.29 -2.49 -11.52
CA ALA A 255 1.62 -1.99 -11.88
C ALA A 255 2.67 -3.09 -11.86
N TYR A 256 3.50 -3.15 -12.91
CA TYR A 256 4.46 -4.25 -13.08
C TYR A 256 5.60 -3.91 -14.04
N GLU A 257 6.66 -4.71 -14.03
CA GLU A 257 7.82 -4.55 -14.92
C GLU A 257 8.43 -3.14 -14.85
N ALA A 258 8.66 -2.67 -13.62
CA ALA A 258 9.29 -1.39 -13.37
C ALA A 258 10.81 -1.53 -13.29
N GLY A 259 11.55 -0.55 -13.82
CA GLY A 259 13.00 -0.48 -13.63
C GLY A 259 13.41 -0.22 -12.18
N SER A 260 12.52 0.42 -11.42
CA SER A 260 12.58 0.56 -9.96
C SER A 260 11.26 0.02 -9.37
N TRP A 261 10.42 0.83 -8.73
CA TRP A 261 9.24 0.34 -8.01
C TRP A 261 7.97 0.41 -8.86
N PRO A 262 7.16 -0.65 -8.98
CA PRO A 262 5.83 -0.55 -9.55
C PRO A 262 4.97 0.53 -8.88
N LEU A 263 5.00 0.60 -7.55
CA LEU A 263 4.31 1.63 -6.77
C LEU A 263 5.26 2.26 -5.74
N PHE A 264 5.47 3.58 -5.83
CA PHE A 264 6.29 4.34 -4.90
C PHE A 264 5.51 5.50 -4.27
N PHE A 265 5.62 5.63 -2.94
CA PHE A 265 5.04 6.72 -2.17
C PHE A 265 6.09 7.41 -1.31
N HIS A 266 6.06 8.74 -1.26
CA HIS A 266 6.96 9.49 -0.40
C HIS A 266 6.30 10.71 0.25
N LEU A 267 6.37 10.85 1.58
CA LEU A 267 5.81 12.01 2.29
C LEU A 267 4.28 12.16 2.14
N VAL A 268 3.55 11.05 2.01
CA VAL A 268 2.08 11.07 1.86
C VAL A 268 1.37 11.05 3.22
N ASN A 269 0.34 11.88 3.38
CA ASN A 269 -0.60 11.82 4.49
C ASN A 269 -1.89 11.09 4.06
N ASP A 270 -2.34 10.12 4.84
CA ASP A 270 -3.58 9.37 4.60
C ASP A 270 -3.58 8.63 3.26
N LEU A 271 -2.73 7.60 3.17
CA LEU A 271 -2.58 6.73 2.01
C LEU A 271 -3.53 5.52 2.09
N ARG A 272 -4.31 5.31 1.04
CA ARG A 272 -5.22 4.17 0.88
C ARG A 272 -4.99 3.50 -0.46
N VAL A 273 -4.63 2.22 -0.45
CA VAL A 273 -4.52 1.38 -1.66
C VAL A 273 -5.44 0.18 -1.49
N GLU A 274 -6.40 0.03 -2.39
CA GLU A 274 -7.35 -1.08 -2.36
C GLU A 274 -7.45 -1.78 -3.73
N GLY A 275 -7.23 -3.09 -3.76
CA GLY A 275 -7.27 -3.86 -5.01
C GLY A 275 -6.04 -3.58 -5.87
N PHE A 276 -4.84 -3.86 -5.35
CA PHE A 276 -3.61 -3.75 -6.14
C PHE A 276 -3.18 -5.11 -6.65
N LYS A 277 -2.69 -5.15 -7.90
CA LYS A 277 -1.96 -6.30 -8.45
C LYS A 277 -0.63 -5.83 -9.03
N GLY A 278 0.45 -6.52 -8.70
CA GLY A 278 1.74 -6.18 -9.27
C GLY A 278 2.77 -7.29 -9.17
N TYR A 279 3.82 -7.14 -9.97
CA TYR A 279 5.00 -7.99 -9.94
C TYR A 279 6.21 -7.23 -10.44
N ASN A 280 7.41 -7.68 -10.09
CA ASN A 280 8.62 -7.17 -10.73
C ASN A 280 9.65 -8.26 -11.00
N SER A 281 10.08 -8.38 -12.25
CA SER A 281 11.04 -9.39 -12.67
C SER A 281 12.50 -9.00 -12.41
N THR A 282 12.77 -7.74 -12.06
CA THR A 282 14.12 -7.26 -11.80
C THR A 282 14.60 -7.66 -10.41
N ALA A 283 15.83 -8.19 -10.31
CA ALA A 283 16.45 -8.55 -9.05
C ALA A 283 16.52 -7.35 -8.07
N ASP A 284 16.32 -7.62 -6.78
CA ASP A 284 16.43 -6.67 -5.65
C ASP A 284 15.43 -5.52 -5.53
N ILE A 285 14.29 -5.56 -6.23
CA ILE A 285 13.30 -4.47 -6.16
C ILE A 285 12.01 -4.85 -5.42
N ASP A 286 11.49 -3.87 -4.70
CA ASP A 286 10.24 -3.94 -3.96
C ASP A 286 9.05 -3.67 -4.90
N VAL A 287 7.88 -4.28 -4.66
CA VAL A 287 6.71 -4.02 -5.53
C VAL A 287 5.96 -2.76 -5.09
N ILE A 288 5.80 -2.60 -3.78
CA ILE A 288 5.27 -1.38 -3.16
C ILE A 288 6.30 -0.86 -2.17
N ASP A 289 6.84 0.34 -2.41
CA ASP A 289 7.71 1.04 -1.46
C ASP A 289 7.03 2.32 -0.94
N ILE A 290 6.94 2.41 0.38
CA ILE A 290 6.26 3.50 1.10
C ILE A 290 7.28 4.15 2.01
N LYS A 291 7.66 5.38 1.68
CA LYS A 291 8.65 6.16 2.42
C LYS A 291 8.02 7.35 3.13
N ASN A 292 8.32 7.52 4.43
CA ASN A 292 7.94 8.69 5.21
C ASN A 292 6.45 9.04 5.11
N CYS A 293 5.56 8.04 5.19
CA CYS A 293 4.12 8.26 5.10
C CYS A 293 3.46 8.21 6.48
N GLU A 294 2.33 8.89 6.61
CA GLU A 294 1.48 8.88 7.80
C GLU A 294 0.12 8.26 7.43
N ASN A 295 -0.42 7.40 8.31
CA ASN A 295 -1.70 6.72 8.16
C ASN A 295 -1.83 5.95 6.84
N VAL A 296 -1.28 4.74 6.84
CA VAL A 296 -1.21 3.89 5.65
C VAL A 296 -2.20 2.74 5.76
N LYS A 297 -3.05 2.57 4.75
CA LYS A 297 -3.98 1.46 4.62
C LYS A 297 -3.79 0.73 3.29
N LEU A 298 -3.43 -0.55 3.36
CA LEU A 298 -3.30 -1.43 2.21
C LEU A 298 -4.32 -2.58 2.34
N LYS A 299 -5.16 -2.77 1.32
CA LYS A 299 -6.21 -3.78 1.34
C LYS A 299 -6.34 -4.53 0.02
N ASN A 300 -6.58 -5.84 0.07
CA ASN A 300 -6.81 -6.68 -1.11
C ASN A 300 -5.63 -6.53 -2.11
N ILE A 301 -4.43 -6.85 -1.65
CA ILE A 301 -3.18 -6.68 -2.41
C ILE A 301 -2.70 -8.06 -2.86
N ILE A 302 -2.39 -8.19 -4.15
CA ILE A 302 -1.80 -9.40 -4.72
C ILE A 302 -0.46 -9.03 -5.34
N ILE A 303 0.61 -9.65 -4.84
CA ILE A 303 1.95 -9.47 -5.37
C ILE A 303 2.51 -10.82 -5.77
N SER A 304 2.90 -10.95 -7.03
CA SER A 304 3.63 -12.11 -7.52
C SER A 304 5.06 -11.73 -7.88
N ASN A 305 6.02 -12.64 -7.71
CA ASN A 305 7.41 -12.46 -8.13
C ASN A 305 7.97 -11.10 -7.71
N SER A 306 8.25 -10.92 -6.42
CA SER A 306 9.10 -9.82 -5.94
C SER A 306 10.48 -10.36 -5.62
N ALA A 307 11.52 -9.69 -6.11
CA ALA A 307 12.88 -10.15 -5.93
C ALA A 307 13.43 -9.92 -4.53
N ARG A 308 12.92 -8.91 -3.79
CA ARG A 308 13.30 -8.65 -2.39
C ARG A 308 12.10 -8.63 -1.46
N TYR A 309 11.41 -7.50 -1.31
CA TYR A 309 10.18 -7.38 -0.53
C TYR A 309 8.97 -7.25 -1.46
N GLY A 310 7.84 -7.85 -1.09
CA GLY A 310 6.58 -7.50 -1.75
C GLY A 310 6.18 -6.07 -1.36
N ILE A 311 6.13 -5.81 -0.06
CA ILE A 311 5.78 -4.50 0.50
C ILE A 311 6.89 -4.04 1.44
N ARG A 312 7.40 -2.84 1.21
CA ARG A 312 8.39 -2.20 2.08
C ARG A 312 7.87 -0.86 2.58
N ILE A 313 7.98 -0.65 3.89
CA ILE A 313 7.66 0.60 4.55
C ILE A 313 8.91 1.10 5.27
N ARG A 314 9.30 2.34 4.99
CA ARG A 314 10.48 3.01 5.55
C ARG A 314 10.12 4.38 6.07
N ASN A 315 10.26 4.62 7.36
CA ASN A 315 10.05 5.94 7.94
C ASN A 315 11.34 6.46 8.56
N SER A 316 11.98 7.39 7.86
CA SER A 316 13.06 8.23 8.38
C SER A 316 12.48 9.36 9.21
N GLY A 317 13.30 10.08 9.99
CA GLY A 317 12.85 11.12 10.93
C GLY A 317 12.02 12.27 10.35
N LEU A 318 11.75 12.28 9.04
CA LEU A 318 10.91 13.26 8.35
C LEU A 318 9.40 13.14 8.64
N LYS A 319 8.88 11.92 8.86
CA LYS A 319 7.48 11.71 9.27
C LYS A 319 7.31 10.47 10.13
N THR A 320 6.49 10.61 11.17
CA THR A 320 6.04 9.52 12.05
C THR A 320 4.98 8.66 11.38
N LEU A 321 5.19 7.34 11.36
CA LEU A 321 4.15 6.38 10.97
C LEU A 321 3.20 6.14 12.15
N LYS A 322 2.09 6.88 12.20
CA LYS A 322 1.10 6.73 13.28
C LYS A 322 0.32 5.41 13.18
N THR A 323 -0.16 5.08 12.00
CA THR A 323 -0.93 3.86 11.78
C THR A 323 -0.52 3.19 10.47
N LEU A 324 -0.34 1.88 10.52
CA LEU A 324 -0.18 0.99 9.38
C LEU A 324 -1.19 -0.15 9.50
N PHE A 325 -2.11 -0.24 8.54
CA PHE A 325 -3.10 -1.29 8.47
C PHE A 325 -2.97 -2.03 7.14
N ILE A 326 -2.66 -3.32 7.19
CA ILE A 326 -2.54 -4.20 6.02
C ILE A 326 -3.51 -5.36 6.20
N GLU A 327 -4.43 -5.53 5.25
CA GLU A 327 -5.49 -6.54 5.32
C GLU A 327 -5.69 -7.26 3.99
N ASN A 328 -5.85 -8.58 4.05
CA ASN A 328 -6.12 -9.44 2.88
C ASN A 328 -5.03 -9.26 1.80
N VAL A 329 -3.82 -9.70 2.12
CA VAL A 329 -2.66 -9.55 1.25
C VAL A 329 -2.06 -10.91 0.95
N ASP A 330 -1.80 -11.18 -0.33
CA ASP A 330 -1.14 -12.39 -0.80
C ASP A 330 0.14 -12.00 -1.56
N ILE A 331 1.29 -12.48 -1.08
CA ILE A 331 2.61 -12.19 -1.62
C ILE A 331 3.31 -13.51 -1.90
N THR A 332 3.46 -13.83 -3.18
CA THR A 332 4.32 -14.93 -3.63
C THR A 332 5.68 -14.34 -4.03
N SER A 333 6.59 -14.20 -3.08
CA SER A 333 7.94 -13.65 -3.28
C SER A 333 9.04 -14.71 -3.19
N ASP A 334 10.22 -14.39 -3.70
CA ASP A 334 11.38 -15.29 -3.62
C ASP A 334 12.06 -15.24 -2.24
N TRP A 335 12.14 -14.06 -1.62
CA TRP A 335 12.86 -13.83 -0.37
C TRP A 335 11.95 -13.35 0.78
N ASP A 336 11.65 -12.06 0.85
CA ASP A 336 10.94 -11.46 1.98
C ASP A 336 9.55 -10.98 1.55
N GLY A 337 8.62 -10.93 2.51
CA GLY A 337 7.23 -10.60 2.27
C GLY A 337 6.92 -9.13 2.51
N ILE A 338 6.82 -8.80 3.80
CA ILE A 338 6.53 -7.47 4.29
C ILE A 338 7.68 -7.02 5.18
N SER A 339 8.20 -5.82 4.93
CA SER A 339 9.21 -5.19 5.77
C SER A 339 8.75 -3.82 6.24
N VAL A 340 8.78 -3.59 7.55
CA VAL A 340 8.51 -2.29 8.18
C VAL A 340 9.75 -1.86 8.95
N ILE A 341 10.35 -0.74 8.55
CA ILE A 341 11.61 -0.27 9.12
C ILE A 341 11.42 1.19 9.55
N ALA A 342 11.63 1.47 10.84
CA ALA A 342 12.04 2.80 11.26
C ALA A 342 13.43 2.98 10.65
N ASP A 343 13.56 3.88 9.68
CA ASP A 343 14.76 4.05 8.88
C ASP A 343 15.71 5.06 9.55
N GLN A 344 17.02 4.88 9.38
CA GLN A 344 18.08 5.82 9.78
C GLN A 344 18.89 6.33 8.57
N GLU A 345 18.40 6.14 7.33
CA GLU A 345 19.05 6.62 6.11
C GLU A 345 19.49 8.11 6.18
N ASP A 346 18.84 8.96 6.98
CA ASP A 346 19.19 10.37 7.19
C ASP A 346 19.83 10.67 8.57
N GLY A 347 20.21 9.65 9.33
CA GLY A 347 20.75 9.78 10.69
C GLY A 347 19.70 10.09 11.76
N THR A 348 18.41 10.08 11.40
CA THR A 348 17.30 10.31 12.32
C THR A 348 16.28 9.18 12.18
N SER A 349 15.60 8.84 13.28
CA SER A 349 14.53 7.84 13.28
C SER A 349 13.24 8.47 13.76
N SER A 350 12.11 8.00 13.27
CA SER A 350 10.79 8.43 13.72
C SER A 350 10.07 7.30 14.45
N ASP A 351 9.23 7.65 15.42
CA ASP A 351 8.33 6.69 16.06
C ASP A 351 7.42 5.99 15.06
N ILE A 352 7.21 4.69 15.26
CA ILE A 352 6.15 3.91 14.63
C ILE A 352 5.18 3.49 15.72
N TYR A 353 3.93 3.94 15.65
CA TYR A 353 2.98 3.71 16.74
C TYR A 353 2.29 2.36 16.59
N SER A 354 1.44 2.18 15.57
CA SER A 354 0.63 0.96 15.46
C SER A 354 0.74 0.29 14.11
N ILE A 355 1.05 -1.01 14.14
CA ILE A 355 1.06 -1.90 12.98
C ILE A 355 0.02 -2.99 13.19
N MET A 356 -0.89 -3.15 12.23
CA MET A 356 -1.91 -4.19 12.21
C MET A 356 -1.86 -4.94 10.88
N LEU A 357 -1.56 -6.24 10.95
CA LEU A 357 -1.41 -7.13 9.80
C LEU A 357 -2.44 -8.27 9.93
N LEU A 358 -3.45 -8.27 9.06
CA LEU A 358 -4.59 -9.19 9.14
C LEU A 358 -4.76 -9.99 7.84
N ASN A 359 -4.94 -11.30 7.95
CA ASN A 359 -5.19 -12.19 6.80
C ASN A 359 -4.08 -12.04 5.74
N ILE A 360 -2.85 -12.33 6.14
CA ILE A 360 -1.66 -12.16 5.31
C ILE A 360 -1.17 -13.53 4.87
N SER A 361 -0.92 -13.72 3.58
CA SER A 361 -0.23 -14.86 3.02
C SER A 361 1.13 -14.38 2.50
N THR A 362 2.21 -14.76 3.16
CA THR A 362 3.56 -14.36 2.78
C THR A 362 4.62 -15.23 3.44
N LYS A 363 5.80 -15.33 2.85
CA LYS A 363 6.92 -16.07 3.44
C LYS A 363 7.38 -15.44 4.76
N ARG A 364 7.60 -14.12 4.79
CA ARG A 364 8.25 -13.47 5.94
C ARG A 364 7.73 -12.07 6.25
N ILE A 365 7.64 -11.75 7.53
CA ILE A 365 7.39 -10.40 8.05
C ILE A 365 8.58 -9.94 8.88
N GLU A 366 9.13 -8.78 8.55
CA GLU A 366 10.14 -8.10 9.37
C GLU A 366 9.63 -6.74 9.85
N VAL A 367 9.80 -6.47 11.15
CA VAL A 367 9.54 -5.17 11.75
C VAL A 367 10.74 -4.76 12.59
N THR A 368 11.35 -3.63 12.24
CA THR A 368 12.54 -3.11 12.91
C THR A 368 12.33 -1.67 13.37
N GLY A 369 12.38 -1.46 14.69
CA GLY A 369 12.52 -0.14 15.32
C GLY A 369 13.96 0.15 15.76
N TYR A 370 14.14 1.19 16.58
CA TYR A 370 15.40 1.48 17.26
C TYR A 370 15.20 1.75 18.75
N SER A 371 16.26 1.67 19.54
CA SER A 371 16.19 1.91 21.00
C SER A 371 15.64 3.29 21.37
N ALA A 372 15.94 4.32 20.57
CA ALA A 372 15.43 5.68 20.78
C ALA A 372 13.98 5.88 20.30
N THR A 373 13.52 5.04 19.38
CA THR A 373 12.24 5.15 18.64
C THR A 373 11.66 3.75 18.40
N PRO A 374 11.21 3.07 19.47
CA PRO A 374 10.70 1.71 19.33
C PRO A 374 9.35 1.70 18.60
N VAL A 375 9.02 0.56 17.99
CA VAL A 375 7.68 0.32 17.46
C VAL A 375 6.74 0.05 18.65
N ARG A 376 5.69 0.86 18.83
CA ARG A 376 4.85 0.77 20.05
C ARG A 376 4.02 -0.51 20.09
N CYS A 377 3.32 -0.84 19.00
CA CYS A 377 2.58 -2.09 18.94
C CYS A 377 2.57 -2.72 17.54
N VAL A 378 2.71 -4.04 17.53
CA VAL A 378 2.61 -4.89 16.34
C VAL A 378 1.62 -6.01 16.60
N TYR A 379 0.57 -6.06 15.81
CA TYR A 379 -0.45 -7.10 15.87
C TYR A 379 -0.52 -7.84 14.54
N VAL A 380 -0.27 -9.15 14.59
CA VAL A 380 -0.31 -10.07 13.46
C VAL A 380 -1.36 -11.12 13.74
N SER A 381 -2.37 -11.23 12.87
CA SER A 381 -3.46 -12.20 13.02
C SER A 381 -3.80 -12.84 11.70
N ASN A 382 -4.05 -14.16 11.72
CA ASN A 382 -4.31 -14.97 10.53
C ASN A 382 -3.18 -14.85 9.48
N LEU A 383 -1.92 -14.88 9.91
CA LEU A 383 -0.79 -15.02 9.00
C LEU A 383 -0.71 -16.47 8.51
N LYS A 384 -0.54 -16.66 7.22
CA LYS A 384 -0.15 -17.92 6.59
C LYS A 384 1.27 -17.75 6.04
N SER A 385 2.21 -18.47 6.62
CA SER A 385 3.61 -18.50 6.18
C SER A 385 4.04 -19.94 5.91
N GLU A 386 4.50 -20.20 4.69
CA GLU A 386 4.91 -21.52 4.22
C GLU A 386 6.26 -21.41 3.50
N ASP A 387 7.14 -22.41 3.68
CA ASP A 387 8.40 -22.56 2.95
C ASP A 387 9.29 -21.29 2.96
N TRP A 388 9.37 -20.60 4.11
CA TRP A 388 9.99 -19.28 4.20
C TRP A 388 11.53 -19.27 4.13
N GLY A 389 12.16 -20.44 4.04
CA GLY A 389 13.62 -20.56 3.88
C GLY A 389 14.42 -19.85 4.98
N GLY A 390 15.75 -19.74 4.77
CA GLY A 390 16.66 -18.77 5.39
C GLY A 390 16.63 -18.53 6.91
N ASP A 391 15.58 -17.88 7.41
CA ASP A 391 15.47 -17.18 8.70
C ASP A 391 14.07 -17.40 9.34
N TYR A 392 13.68 -16.65 10.36
CA TYR A 392 12.35 -16.77 11.01
C TYR A 392 11.21 -16.21 10.16
N ALA A 393 10.01 -16.83 10.25
CA ALA A 393 8.80 -16.35 9.56
C ALA A 393 8.42 -14.93 9.97
N THR A 394 8.65 -14.59 11.23
CA THR A 394 8.50 -13.23 11.75
C THR A 394 9.74 -12.80 12.52
N ALA A 395 10.16 -11.55 12.34
CA ALA A 395 11.27 -10.94 13.06
C ALA A 395 10.87 -9.55 13.56
N PHE A 396 11.07 -9.32 14.86
CA PHE A 396 10.75 -8.06 15.52
C PHE A 396 11.96 -7.55 16.29
N LYS A 397 12.35 -6.30 16.05
CA LYS A 397 13.46 -5.64 16.76
C LYS A 397 12.97 -4.32 17.34
N TYR A 398 13.31 -4.05 18.60
CA TYR A 398 12.96 -2.81 19.30
C TYR A 398 11.46 -2.48 19.22
N SER A 399 10.62 -3.43 19.65
CA SER A 399 9.16 -3.26 19.69
C SER A 399 8.64 -3.39 21.11
N GLU A 400 7.73 -2.51 21.54
CA GLU A 400 7.20 -2.58 22.90
C GLU A 400 6.24 -3.76 23.07
N ILE A 401 5.22 -3.86 22.22
CA ILE A 401 4.22 -4.93 22.31
C ILE A 401 4.10 -5.65 20.98
N ILE A 402 4.26 -6.97 20.98
CA ILE A 402 4.06 -7.84 19.84
C ILE A 402 3.02 -8.90 20.19
N LYS A 403 2.03 -9.08 19.32
CA LYS A 403 1.10 -10.19 19.40
C LYS A 403 0.98 -10.88 18.05
N ILE A 404 1.20 -12.20 18.05
CA ILE A 404 1.04 -13.10 16.91
C ILE A 404 -0.04 -14.11 17.28
N GLU A 405 -1.14 -14.13 16.55
CA GLU A 405 -2.25 -15.01 16.87
C GLU A 405 -2.93 -15.65 15.66
N ASN A 406 -3.62 -16.77 15.93
CA ASN A 406 -4.48 -17.45 14.95
C ASN A 406 -3.79 -17.71 13.60
N SER A 407 -2.47 -17.89 13.61
CA SER A 407 -1.65 -17.96 12.41
C SER A 407 -1.20 -19.40 12.13
N TYR A 408 -0.94 -19.68 10.86
CA TYR A 408 -0.49 -20.97 10.35
C TYR A 408 0.93 -20.86 9.79
N PHE A 409 1.81 -21.72 10.27
CA PHE A 409 3.21 -21.80 9.86
C PHE A 409 3.55 -23.23 9.46
N ASP A 410 4.13 -23.42 8.28
CA ASP A 410 4.63 -24.72 7.82
C ASP A 410 5.99 -24.63 7.11
N LYS A 411 6.90 -25.57 7.43
CA LYS A 411 8.21 -25.78 6.77
C LYS A 411 9.17 -24.58 6.82
N GLY A 412 9.58 -24.21 8.03
CA GLY A 412 10.66 -23.25 8.26
C GLY A 412 12.00 -23.90 8.58
N LEU A 413 13.10 -23.38 8.02
CA LEU A 413 14.44 -23.75 8.49
C LEU A 413 14.70 -23.25 9.92
N TYR A 414 14.15 -22.09 10.26
CA TYR A 414 14.14 -21.49 11.60
C TYR A 414 12.72 -21.44 12.15
N GLY A 415 12.57 -20.98 13.39
CA GLY A 415 11.29 -20.84 14.06
C GLY A 415 10.35 -19.81 13.44
N ILE A 416 9.21 -19.61 14.12
CA ILE A 416 8.18 -18.69 13.66
C ILE A 416 8.45 -17.25 14.08
N CYS A 417 9.19 -17.02 15.15
CA CYS A 417 9.39 -15.69 15.73
C CYS A 417 10.81 -15.50 16.28
N ASN A 418 11.44 -14.40 15.90
CA ASN A 418 12.66 -13.86 16.51
C ASN A 418 12.38 -12.45 17.04
N ALA A 419 12.34 -12.30 18.37
CA ALA A 419 12.06 -11.02 19.02
C ALA A 419 13.28 -10.50 19.80
N GLN A 420 13.76 -9.31 19.47
CA GLN A 420 14.98 -8.75 20.03
C GLN A 420 14.73 -7.36 20.62
N ASN A 421 15.16 -7.14 21.87
CA ASN A 421 14.98 -5.90 22.61
C ASN A 421 13.50 -5.47 22.66
N CYS A 422 12.62 -6.41 23.00
CA CYS A 422 11.17 -6.19 23.04
C CYS A 422 10.65 -6.18 24.48
N LYS A 423 9.57 -5.44 24.79
CA LYS A 423 9.02 -5.48 26.16
C LYS A 423 8.12 -6.69 26.37
N LEU A 424 7.10 -6.86 25.52
CA LEU A 424 6.14 -7.94 25.63
C LEU A 424 5.93 -8.63 24.28
N VAL A 425 6.05 -9.95 24.28
CA VAL A 425 5.75 -10.81 23.13
C VAL A 425 4.67 -11.81 23.53
N SER A 426 3.62 -11.92 22.72
CA SER A 426 2.54 -12.90 22.89
C SER A 426 2.40 -13.72 21.61
N VAL A 427 2.46 -15.05 21.75
CA VAL A 427 2.28 -16.03 20.68
C VAL A 427 1.11 -16.93 21.10
N ASP A 428 -0.06 -16.70 20.51
CA ASP A 428 -1.33 -17.26 20.99
C ASP A 428 -2.16 -17.95 19.89
N GLY A 429 -2.60 -19.19 20.12
CA GLY A 429 -3.56 -19.84 19.22
C GLY A 429 -3.03 -20.18 17.82
N ASN A 430 -1.72 -20.34 17.64
CA ASN A 430 -1.11 -20.62 16.34
C ASN A 430 -0.98 -22.12 16.07
N VAL A 431 -0.96 -22.49 14.78
CA VAL A 431 -0.64 -23.85 14.31
C VAL A 431 0.73 -23.81 13.63
N ILE A 432 1.67 -24.58 14.17
CA ILE A 432 3.08 -24.54 13.77
C ILE A 432 3.50 -25.96 13.39
N LYS A 433 3.94 -26.15 12.15
CA LYS A 433 4.32 -27.46 11.62
C LYS A 433 5.72 -27.43 11.01
N ASN A 434 6.44 -28.53 11.16
CA ASN A 434 7.67 -28.83 10.44
C ASN A 434 8.80 -27.78 10.60
N VAL A 435 8.82 -27.06 11.74
CA VAL A 435 9.92 -26.14 12.06
C VAL A 435 11.23 -26.91 12.23
N GLY A 436 12.32 -26.36 11.70
CA GLY A 436 13.64 -27.01 11.72
C GLY A 436 13.73 -28.25 10.82
N GLU A 437 12.72 -28.53 9.98
CA GLU A 437 12.84 -29.57 8.97
C GLU A 437 13.97 -29.23 7.99
N GLY A 438 14.83 -30.20 7.69
CA GLY A 438 16.02 -29.99 6.85
C GLY A 438 17.18 -29.24 7.53
N SER A 439 17.03 -28.78 8.78
CA SER A 439 18.13 -28.19 9.53
C SER A 439 19.18 -29.22 9.92
N THR A 440 20.45 -28.80 10.05
CA THR A 440 21.53 -29.65 10.55
C THR A 440 21.73 -29.54 12.06
N ILE A 441 21.18 -28.49 12.68
CA ILE A 441 21.26 -28.19 14.11
C ILE A 441 19.85 -28.07 14.69
N ASN A 442 19.72 -28.22 16.00
CA ASN A 442 18.47 -27.96 16.71
C ASN A 442 18.08 -26.49 16.57
N ARG A 443 16.79 -26.25 16.31
CA ARG A 443 16.22 -24.91 16.14
C ARG A 443 15.09 -24.67 17.13
N PRO A 444 14.98 -23.44 17.66
CA PRO A 444 13.85 -23.05 18.48
C PRO A 444 12.63 -22.71 17.63
N VAL A 445 11.43 -22.88 18.19
CA VAL A 445 10.20 -22.35 17.60
C VAL A 445 10.12 -20.83 17.77
N ILE A 446 10.50 -20.33 18.95
CA ILE A 446 10.55 -18.91 19.29
C ILE A 446 11.95 -18.60 19.83
N SER A 447 12.60 -17.58 19.27
CA SER A 447 13.86 -17.05 19.78
C SER A 447 13.65 -15.64 20.31
N ILE A 448 14.20 -15.39 21.49
CA ILE A 448 14.18 -14.07 22.13
C ILE A 448 15.59 -13.62 22.53
N LEU A 449 15.78 -12.30 22.53
CA LEU A 449 16.97 -11.63 23.04
C LEU A 449 16.52 -10.36 23.76
N ASN A 450 16.93 -10.16 25.01
CA ASN A 450 16.59 -8.99 25.83
C ASN A 450 15.09 -8.67 25.79
N THR A 451 14.25 -9.69 25.94
CA THR A 451 12.79 -9.53 26.00
C THR A 451 12.32 -9.60 27.44
N GLU A 452 11.48 -8.66 27.89
CA GLU A 452 11.08 -8.57 29.30
C GLU A 452 9.99 -9.61 29.66
N HIS A 453 9.01 -9.81 28.78
CA HIS A 453 7.90 -10.73 28.97
C HIS A 453 7.58 -11.52 27.70
N LEU A 454 7.44 -12.85 27.84
CA LEU A 454 6.99 -13.75 26.77
C LEU A 454 5.81 -14.60 27.25
N TYR A 455 4.73 -14.58 26.48
CA TYR A 455 3.53 -15.41 26.65
C TYR A 455 3.40 -16.35 25.45
N VAL A 456 3.37 -17.66 25.70
CA VAL A 456 3.17 -18.69 24.67
C VAL A 456 1.97 -19.51 25.08
N GLU A 457 0.83 -19.29 24.44
CA GLU A 457 -0.45 -19.84 24.89
C GLU A 457 -1.25 -20.49 23.76
N ASN A 458 -1.99 -21.56 24.07
CA ASN A 458 -2.97 -22.16 23.18
C ASN A 458 -2.45 -22.59 21.77
N ASN A 459 -1.14 -22.77 21.60
CA ASN A 459 -0.57 -23.14 20.30
C ASN A 459 -0.57 -24.66 20.08
N VAL A 460 -0.61 -25.08 18.82
CA VAL A 460 -0.35 -26.46 18.40
C VAL A 460 0.97 -26.50 17.66
N VAL A 461 1.96 -27.20 18.22
CA VAL A 461 3.31 -27.33 17.66
C VAL A 461 3.56 -28.77 17.27
N GLU A 462 3.71 -29.03 15.99
CA GLU A 462 4.17 -30.29 15.41
C GLU A 462 5.58 -30.08 14.87
N GLY A 463 6.58 -30.33 15.71
CA GLY A 463 7.98 -30.09 15.40
C GLY A 463 8.50 -30.95 14.24
N GLY A 464 9.39 -30.36 13.44
CA GLY A 464 10.16 -31.06 12.42
C GLY A 464 11.34 -31.83 13.01
N SER A 465 12.16 -32.44 12.14
CA SER A 465 13.27 -33.34 12.54
C SER A 465 14.32 -32.72 13.47
N LYS A 466 14.39 -31.39 13.54
CA LYS A 466 15.32 -30.64 14.40
C LYS A 466 14.63 -29.53 15.21
N THR A 467 13.34 -29.68 15.51
CA THR A 467 12.72 -28.81 16.54
C THR A 467 13.28 -29.20 17.91
N GLY A 468 14.28 -28.45 18.37
CA GLY A 468 14.95 -28.72 19.64
C GLY A 468 14.16 -28.16 20.81
N TYR A 469 13.74 -26.90 20.72
CA TYR A 469 13.22 -26.15 21.85
C TYR A 469 11.94 -25.41 21.46
N LEU A 470 11.00 -25.26 22.39
CA LEU A 470 9.89 -24.32 22.19
C LEU A 470 10.42 -22.88 22.21
N VAL A 471 11.23 -22.54 23.22
CA VAL A 471 11.80 -21.20 23.39
C VAL A 471 13.32 -21.26 23.56
N GLU A 472 14.02 -20.38 22.87
CA GLU A 472 15.42 -20.06 23.13
C GLU A 472 15.55 -18.60 23.57
N ASP A 473 16.15 -18.39 24.74
CA ASP A 473 16.54 -17.07 25.22
C ASP A 473 18.06 -16.92 25.16
N THR A 474 18.51 -16.02 24.31
CA THR A 474 19.93 -15.74 24.04
C THR A 474 20.47 -14.56 24.85
N SER A 475 19.70 -14.03 25.78
CA SER A 475 20.13 -12.95 26.68
C SER A 475 21.07 -13.42 27.79
N ASP A 476 21.85 -12.48 28.34
CA ASP A 476 22.66 -12.71 29.53
C ASP A 476 21.79 -12.99 30.78
N THR A 477 20.63 -12.33 30.86
CA THR A 477 19.64 -12.48 31.94
C THR A 477 18.37 -13.13 31.40
N LYS A 478 18.36 -14.46 31.40
CA LYS A 478 17.28 -15.26 30.83
C LYS A 478 15.97 -15.11 31.60
N ILE A 479 14.85 -15.16 30.87
CA ILE A 479 13.50 -15.21 31.44
C ILE A 479 12.90 -16.62 31.35
N VAL A 480 11.97 -16.93 32.26
CA VAL A 480 11.03 -18.06 32.06
C VAL A 480 9.72 -17.48 31.52
N PRO A 481 9.34 -17.82 30.27
CA PRO A 481 8.07 -17.44 29.66
C PRO A 481 6.85 -18.00 30.41
N VAL A 482 5.71 -17.34 30.24
CA VAL A 482 4.41 -17.90 30.61
C VAL A 482 3.97 -18.86 29.53
N ILE A 483 3.92 -20.16 29.84
CA ILE A 483 3.52 -21.23 28.92
C ILE A 483 2.25 -21.90 29.43
N LYS A 484 1.16 -21.83 28.65
CA LYS A 484 -0.15 -22.42 29.01
C LYS A 484 -0.86 -23.04 27.82
N ASN A 485 -1.53 -24.17 28.05
CA ASN A 485 -2.43 -24.80 27.08
C ASN A 485 -1.84 -25.09 25.68
N ASN A 486 -0.52 -25.24 25.56
CA ASN A 486 0.10 -25.58 24.28
C ASN A 486 0.11 -27.11 24.09
N LYS A 487 -0.16 -27.56 22.86
CA LYS A 487 -0.02 -28.96 22.47
C LYS A 487 1.28 -29.13 21.72
N LEU A 488 2.24 -29.82 22.32
CA LEU A 488 3.58 -30.00 21.78
C LEU A 488 3.78 -31.45 21.31
N PHE A 489 4.12 -31.61 20.04
CA PHE A 489 4.48 -32.89 19.43
C PHE A 489 5.87 -32.75 18.80
N ASN A 490 6.76 -33.71 19.05
CA ASN A 490 8.14 -33.72 18.53
C ASN A 490 8.94 -32.44 18.84
N VAL A 491 8.75 -31.89 20.04
CA VAL A 491 9.57 -30.81 20.60
C VAL A 491 10.44 -31.42 21.70
N ALA A 492 11.77 -31.36 21.58
CA ALA A 492 12.64 -32.09 22.49
C ALA A 492 12.64 -31.51 23.91
N GLU A 493 12.69 -30.19 24.05
CA GLU A 493 12.71 -29.49 25.33
C GLU A 493 11.87 -28.19 25.29
N LEU A 494 11.44 -27.69 26.45
CA LEU A 494 10.77 -26.39 26.51
C LEU A 494 11.74 -25.22 26.28
N PHE A 495 12.94 -25.33 26.83
CA PHE A 495 13.90 -24.24 26.93
C PHE A 495 15.31 -24.69 26.56
N ASN A 496 16.08 -23.81 25.92
CA ASN A 496 17.49 -24.04 25.68
C ASN A 496 18.38 -23.63 26.90
N GLY A 497 18.93 -24.61 27.61
CA GLY A 497 19.94 -24.46 28.66
C GLY A 497 19.42 -24.41 30.11
N ASP A 498 20.35 -24.33 31.06
CA ASP A 498 20.09 -24.40 32.51
C ASP A 498 19.54 -23.07 33.07
N ILE A 499 18.27 -22.79 32.83
CA ILE A 499 17.60 -21.55 33.28
C ILE A 499 16.92 -21.69 34.65
N TYR A 500 16.93 -22.90 35.23
CA TYR A 500 16.14 -23.26 36.41
C TYR A 500 16.92 -24.15 37.39
N THR A 501 16.41 -24.24 38.61
CA THR A 501 16.83 -25.25 39.60
C THR A 501 15.79 -26.36 39.69
N THR A 502 16.21 -27.62 39.68
CA THR A 502 15.29 -28.75 39.74
C THR A 502 14.94 -29.08 41.18
N PHE A 503 13.65 -29.24 41.49
CA PHE A 503 13.19 -29.75 42.79
C PHE A 503 13.55 -31.24 42.94
N SER A 504 13.72 -31.68 44.19
CA SER A 504 13.94 -33.10 44.47
C SER A 504 12.66 -33.90 44.21
N ASP A 505 12.81 -35.11 43.66
CA ASP A 505 11.69 -36.03 43.46
C ASP A 505 11.03 -36.40 44.80
N GLY A 506 9.69 -36.31 44.85
CA GLY A 506 8.88 -36.61 46.03
C GLY A 506 8.86 -35.52 47.11
N ASP A 507 9.46 -34.36 46.86
CA ASP A 507 9.52 -33.25 47.83
C ASP A 507 8.17 -32.52 47.93
N THR A 508 7.56 -32.53 49.12
CA THR A 508 6.27 -31.89 49.39
C THR A 508 6.38 -30.44 49.83
N THR A 509 7.59 -29.97 50.19
CA THR A 509 7.86 -28.59 50.63
C THR A 509 9.19 -28.09 50.08
N PRO A 510 9.35 -28.02 48.74
CA PRO A 510 10.64 -27.71 48.16
C PRO A 510 11.10 -26.28 48.49
N SER A 511 12.40 -26.14 48.75
CA SER A 511 13.04 -24.86 49.02
C SER A 511 13.14 -24.00 47.76
N VAL A 512 12.89 -22.70 47.92
CA VAL A 512 13.02 -21.70 46.86
C VAL A 512 14.06 -20.61 47.17
N ALA A 513 15.02 -20.91 48.04
CA ALA A 513 16.03 -19.95 48.50
C ALA A 513 16.76 -19.22 47.36
N ASN A 514 16.63 -17.88 47.32
CA ASN A 514 17.36 -16.96 46.43
C ASN A 514 17.33 -17.30 44.92
N LYS A 515 16.31 -18.01 44.46
CA LYS A 515 16.12 -18.36 43.05
C LYS A 515 14.73 -17.97 42.60
N LYS A 516 14.60 -17.69 41.31
CA LYS A 516 13.32 -17.31 40.67
C LYS A 516 12.71 -18.48 39.89
N TYR A 517 13.52 -19.35 39.32
CA TYR A 517 13.07 -20.34 38.34
C TYR A 517 13.33 -21.76 38.81
N PHE A 518 12.27 -22.56 38.85
CA PHE A 518 12.30 -23.94 39.31
C PHE A 518 11.64 -24.88 38.32
N LYS A 519 12.08 -26.12 38.29
CA LYS A 519 11.49 -27.20 37.50
C LYS A 519 11.13 -28.34 38.44
N GLU A 520 9.89 -28.82 38.38
CA GLU A 520 9.55 -30.04 39.11
C GLU A 520 10.13 -31.27 38.39
N ALA A 521 10.44 -32.31 39.16
CA ALA A 521 11.01 -33.55 38.66
C ALA A 521 10.37 -34.77 39.32
N ASN A 522 9.10 -34.66 39.69
CA ASN A 522 8.40 -35.74 40.36
C ASN A 522 8.19 -36.90 39.39
N THR A 523 8.55 -38.11 39.80
CA THR A 523 8.37 -39.34 39.00
C THR A 523 7.09 -40.10 39.38
N SER A 524 6.41 -39.65 40.43
CA SER A 524 5.13 -40.18 40.91
C SER A 524 4.30 -39.08 41.58
N ALA A 525 3.00 -39.33 41.74
CA ALA A 525 2.04 -38.34 42.26
C ALA A 525 2.52 -37.72 43.60
N THR A 526 2.81 -36.42 43.57
CA THR A 526 3.39 -35.65 44.69
C THR A 526 2.59 -34.37 44.90
N SER A 527 2.22 -34.10 46.15
CA SER A 527 1.44 -32.91 46.53
C SER A 527 2.34 -31.90 47.22
N ILE A 528 2.59 -30.76 46.58
CA ILE A 528 3.34 -29.65 47.18
C ILE A 528 2.38 -28.80 48.00
N THR A 529 2.65 -28.67 49.30
CA THR A 529 1.81 -27.91 50.23
C THR A 529 2.32 -26.50 50.52
N THR A 530 3.62 -26.25 50.38
CA THR A 530 4.24 -24.92 50.50
C THR A 530 5.59 -24.88 49.77
N PHE A 531 6.17 -23.69 49.62
CA PHE A 531 7.56 -23.51 49.20
C PHE A 531 8.38 -22.92 50.36
N ASP A 532 9.45 -23.59 50.73
CA ASP A 532 10.27 -23.24 51.88
C ASP A 532 11.32 -22.16 51.53
N ASP A 533 11.85 -21.46 52.54
CA ASP A 533 12.89 -20.43 52.40
C ASP A 533 12.52 -19.21 51.51
N GLY A 534 11.22 -18.92 51.38
CA GLY A 534 10.70 -17.73 50.72
C GLY A 534 11.04 -16.43 51.46
N ILE A 535 11.41 -15.39 50.71
CA ILE A 535 11.60 -14.03 51.23
C ILE A 535 10.40 -13.17 50.84
N SER A 536 9.87 -12.32 51.75
CA SER A 536 8.72 -11.46 51.45
C SER A 536 8.98 -10.60 50.20
N GLY A 537 8.04 -10.64 49.24
CA GLY A 537 8.17 -10.03 47.92
C GLY A 537 8.86 -10.89 46.86
N GLN A 538 9.34 -12.09 47.20
CA GLN A 538 9.96 -12.99 46.23
C GLN A 538 8.93 -13.54 45.26
N GLU A 539 9.25 -13.48 43.97
CA GLU A 539 8.53 -14.15 42.90
C GLU A 539 9.26 -15.43 42.49
N ILE A 540 8.49 -16.49 42.23
CA ILE A 540 8.99 -17.75 41.68
C ILE A 540 8.15 -18.18 40.48
N VAL A 541 8.76 -18.94 39.57
CA VAL A 541 8.09 -19.63 38.45
C VAL A 541 8.47 -21.10 38.50
N ILE A 542 7.47 -21.97 38.41
CA ILE A 542 7.62 -23.42 38.40
C ILE A 542 7.28 -23.95 37.02
N ILE A 543 8.19 -24.73 36.45
CA ILE A 543 8.06 -25.40 35.17
C ILE A 543 7.63 -26.84 35.42
N PHE A 544 6.49 -27.23 34.86
CA PHE A 544 5.91 -28.57 34.96
C PHE A 544 6.23 -29.34 33.68
N THR A 545 7.05 -30.38 33.78
CA THR A 545 7.52 -31.21 32.64
C THR A 545 7.34 -32.71 32.83
N SER A 546 7.06 -33.16 34.05
CA SER A 546 6.69 -34.54 34.30
C SER A 546 5.36 -34.87 33.62
N ASP A 547 5.22 -36.11 33.16
CA ASP A 547 4.03 -36.61 32.47
C ASP A 547 3.57 -37.92 33.12
N ASP A 548 2.33 -37.92 33.60
CA ASP A 548 1.66 -39.10 34.15
C ASP A 548 1.09 -40.06 33.09
N GLY A 549 1.31 -39.74 31.81
CA GLY A 549 0.78 -40.47 30.67
C GLY A 549 -0.61 -40.03 30.24
N THR A 550 -1.20 -39.03 30.93
CA THR A 550 -2.49 -38.41 30.58
C THR A 550 -2.34 -36.96 30.11
N GLY A 551 -1.09 -36.45 30.03
CA GLY A 551 -0.79 -35.05 29.74
C GLY A 551 -0.84 -34.15 30.98
N LYS A 552 -0.90 -34.74 32.18
CA LYS A 552 -0.83 -34.05 33.46
C LYS A 552 0.52 -34.25 34.12
N SER A 553 0.96 -33.26 34.89
CA SER A 553 2.13 -33.40 35.75
C SER A 553 1.87 -34.36 36.90
N TYR A 554 2.90 -35.07 37.34
CA TYR A 554 2.87 -35.81 38.61
C TYR A 554 2.75 -34.88 39.83
N THR A 555 2.89 -33.56 39.66
CA THR A 555 2.85 -32.58 40.74
C THR A 555 1.45 -31.96 40.91
N THR A 556 0.93 -31.98 42.14
CA THR A 556 -0.28 -31.25 42.53
C THR A 556 0.09 -30.11 43.47
N ILE A 557 -0.33 -28.88 43.17
CA ILE A 557 -0.20 -27.73 44.06
C ILE A 557 -1.44 -27.66 44.95
N VAL A 558 -1.24 -27.71 46.26
CA VAL A 558 -2.32 -27.74 47.25
C VAL A 558 -2.73 -26.32 47.66
N HIS A 559 -4.03 -26.02 47.58
CA HIS A 559 -4.60 -24.76 48.04
C HIS A 559 -4.91 -24.80 49.54
N GLY A 560 -4.63 -23.70 50.26
CA GLY A 560 -5.18 -23.45 51.60
C GLY A 560 -4.25 -23.80 52.77
N SER A 561 -2.97 -24.12 52.52
CA SER A 561 -1.98 -24.45 53.56
C SER A 561 -0.60 -23.89 53.26
N GLY A 562 -0.50 -22.58 53.01
CA GLY A 562 0.76 -21.89 52.66
C GLY A 562 0.83 -21.47 51.19
N ILE A 563 -0.03 -22.02 50.32
CA ILE A 563 -0.21 -21.60 48.92
C ILE A 563 -1.69 -21.27 48.66
N TYR A 564 -1.94 -20.15 47.99
CA TYR A 564 -3.26 -19.68 47.59
C TYR A 564 -3.34 -19.52 46.07
N LEU A 565 -3.95 -20.53 45.44
CA LEU A 565 -4.26 -20.57 44.02
C LEU A 565 -5.45 -19.68 43.65
N LYS A 566 -5.42 -19.06 42.46
CA LYS A 566 -6.48 -18.21 41.90
C LYS A 566 -7.82 -18.94 41.80
N GLY A 567 -7.77 -20.24 41.52
CA GLY A 567 -8.95 -21.12 41.42
C GLY A 567 -9.54 -21.57 42.76
N GLY A 568 -8.93 -21.22 43.90
CA GLY A 568 -9.44 -21.57 45.24
C GLY A 568 -9.47 -23.08 45.55
N THR A 569 -8.79 -23.91 44.76
CA THR A 569 -8.81 -25.38 44.86
C THR A 569 -7.46 -25.94 44.44
N ASN A 570 -7.14 -27.19 44.82
CA ASN A 570 -5.91 -27.87 44.41
C ASN A 570 -5.84 -27.97 42.87
N VAL A 571 -4.65 -27.78 42.31
CA VAL A 571 -4.43 -27.86 40.86
C VAL A 571 -3.34 -28.87 40.56
N THR A 572 -3.62 -29.79 39.64
CA THR A 572 -2.61 -30.63 38.97
C THR A 572 -2.37 -30.01 37.57
N PRO A 573 -1.25 -29.28 37.38
CA PRO A 573 -0.98 -28.60 36.12
C PRO A 573 -0.81 -29.58 34.96
N ASP A 574 -1.11 -29.11 33.76
CA ASP A 574 -0.78 -29.86 32.54
C ASP A 574 0.75 -29.97 32.41
N THR A 575 1.22 -31.07 31.83
CA THR A 575 2.61 -31.19 31.43
C THR A 575 2.96 -30.09 30.43
N ASN A 576 4.22 -29.64 30.46
CA ASN A 576 4.77 -28.60 29.58
C ASN A 576 4.16 -27.21 29.80
N THR A 577 3.87 -26.85 31.05
CA THR A 577 3.31 -25.54 31.44
C THR A 577 4.14 -24.85 32.53
N THR A 578 3.82 -23.60 32.83
CA THR A 578 4.44 -22.83 33.91
C THR A 578 3.39 -22.20 34.83
N MET A 579 3.68 -22.13 36.14
CA MET A 579 2.91 -21.33 37.09
C MET A 579 3.83 -20.37 37.86
N SER A 580 3.31 -19.17 38.17
CA SER A 580 4.06 -18.13 38.88
C SER A 580 3.42 -17.83 40.23
N PHE A 581 4.25 -17.53 41.23
CA PHE A 581 3.81 -17.24 42.60
C PHE A 581 4.59 -16.08 43.21
N VAL A 582 3.97 -15.37 44.16
CA VAL A 582 4.60 -14.33 45.00
C VAL A 582 4.41 -14.64 46.48
N TYR A 583 5.44 -14.44 47.28
CA TYR A 583 5.38 -14.63 48.74
C TYR A 583 5.10 -13.32 49.47
N ASP A 584 4.08 -13.26 50.32
CA ASP A 584 3.77 -12.04 51.11
C ASP A 584 4.57 -11.94 52.43
N GLY A 585 5.32 -12.99 52.79
CA GLY A 585 5.98 -13.13 54.09
C GLY A 585 5.31 -14.14 55.03
N SER A 586 4.17 -14.71 54.64
CA SER A 586 3.45 -15.77 55.35
C SER A 586 2.91 -16.85 54.41
N ASN A 587 2.42 -16.46 53.24
CA ASN A 587 1.86 -17.38 52.25
C ASN A 587 2.29 -17.01 50.82
N TRP A 588 2.27 -18.00 49.94
CA TRP A 588 2.44 -17.86 48.51
C TRP A 588 1.09 -17.64 47.82
N TYR A 589 1.04 -16.73 46.85
CA TYR A 589 -0.14 -16.46 46.03
C TYR A 589 0.20 -16.63 44.57
N GLU A 590 -0.66 -17.30 43.82
CA GLU A 590 -0.54 -17.43 42.37
C GLU A 590 -0.69 -16.05 41.70
N LEU A 591 0.29 -15.69 40.85
CA LEU A 591 0.37 -14.41 40.14
C LEU A 591 -0.50 -14.34 38.91
#